data_AF-E6RAI2-F1
#
_entry.id   AF-E6RAI2-F1
#
_cell.length_a   1.000
_cell.length_b   1.000
_cell.length_c   1.000
_cell.angle_alpha   90.00
_cell.angle_beta   90.00
_cell.angle_gamma   90.00
#
_symmetry.space_group_name_H-M   'P 1'
#
loop_
_entity.id
_entity.type
_entity.pdbx_description
1 polymer ?
#
loop_
_entity_poly.entity_id
_entity_poly.type
_entity_poly.pdbx_seq_one_letter_code
_entity_poly.pdbx_strand_id
1 'polypeptide(L)'
;MSLDHHHLPSPAPTPAAAPPNPTAGPAVAGAPPDQVAIRTAVENQLLQLSQDLYEMEISAGHVKENRETAVADYLENINKAFINLSNLAGQMTDSVPHQIIENVDRYKNPHVYTRQTITRATGENQYALGRVLGLESFRRQLNDAISSNFPEIPLPERRHQPVKSSQEEDVPQEGGSTMANGYSVKIEDDAGPHDQYGQSIVNGMSS
;
A
#
# COMPACT_ATOMS: atom_id res chain seq x y z
N MET A 1 -0.65 48.45 -17.33
CA MET A 1 -1.14 47.47 -16.34
C MET A 1 -0.68 46.10 -16.82
N SER A 2 0.35 45.56 -16.18
CA SER A 2 0.96 44.28 -16.56
C SER A 2 0.09 43.14 -16.03
N LEU A 3 -0.33 42.23 -16.89
CA LEU A 3 -1.08 41.03 -16.50
C LEU A 3 -0.05 39.97 -16.10
N ASP A 4 0.09 39.77 -14.79
CA ASP A 4 0.86 38.66 -14.22
C ASP A 4 0.29 37.33 -14.74
N HIS A 5 1.10 36.62 -15.51
CA HIS A 5 0.82 35.25 -15.94
C HIS A 5 0.92 34.33 -14.73
N HIS A 6 -0.20 34.08 -14.06
CA HIS A 6 -0.33 32.98 -13.10
C HIS A 6 -0.03 31.66 -13.83
N HIS A 7 1.19 31.17 -13.65
CA HIS A 7 1.66 29.89 -14.14
C HIS A 7 0.86 28.78 -13.46
N LEU A 8 -0.20 28.31 -14.11
CA LEU A 8 -0.92 27.11 -13.71
C LEU A 8 0.05 25.92 -13.79
N PRO A 9 0.22 25.11 -12.73
CA PRO A 9 0.98 23.88 -12.85
C PRO A 9 0.27 22.97 -13.86
N SER A 10 1.02 22.56 -14.89
CA SER A 10 0.59 21.61 -15.90
C SER A 10 -0.02 20.38 -15.20
N PRO A 11 -1.19 19.87 -15.65
CA PRO A 11 -1.71 18.62 -15.13
C PRO A 11 -0.66 17.53 -15.29
N ALA A 12 -0.42 16.77 -14.23
CA ALA A 12 0.38 15.56 -14.29
C ALA A 12 -0.20 14.64 -15.39
N PRO A 13 0.66 13.98 -16.18
CA PRO A 13 0.20 13.03 -17.19
C PRO A 13 -0.63 11.96 -16.50
N THR A 14 -1.92 11.93 -16.81
CA THR A 14 -2.78 10.80 -16.50
C THR A 14 -2.16 9.58 -17.20
N PRO A 15 -1.93 8.45 -16.53
CA PRO A 15 -1.52 7.24 -17.24
C PRO A 15 -2.66 6.85 -18.17
N ALA A 16 -2.56 7.24 -19.44
CA ALA A 16 -3.41 6.76 -20.49
C ALA A 16 -3.20 5.25 -20.55
N ALA A 17 -4.27 4.48 -20.33
CA ALA A 17 -4.29 3.07 -20.64
C ALA A 17 -3.83 2.90 -22.09
N ALA A 18 -2.66 2.27 -22.27
CA ALA A 18 -2.13 1.99 -23.58
C ALA A 18 -3.16 1.13 -24.36
N PRO A 19 -3.41 1.41 -25.65
CA PRO A 19 -4.23 0.52 -26.46
C PRO A 19 -3.55 -0.86 -26.56
N PRO A 20 -4.31 -1.98 -26.50
CA PRO A 20 -3.73 -3.31 -26.62
C PRO A 20 -3.16 -3.48 -28.02
N ASN A 21 -1.84 -3.66 -28.11
CA ASN A 21 -1.14 -3.94 -29.35
C ASN A 21 -1.37 -5.43 -29.73
N PRO A 22 -2.00 -5.78 -30.85
CA PRO A 22 -2.29 -7.17 -31.20
C PRO A 22 -1.13 -7.76 -32.01
N THR A 23 0.06 -7.85 -31.41
CA THR A 23 1.16 -8.62 -32.02
C THR A 23 2.13 -9.09 -30.95
N ALA A 24 1.71 -10.11 -30.19
CA ALA A 24 2.64 -10.95 -29.44
C ALA A 24 2.43 -12.38 -29.95
N GLY A 25 3.41 -12.90 -30.68
CA GLY A 25 3.51 -14.32 -31.02
C GLY A 25 3.59 -15.18 -29.75
N PRO A 26 3.57 -16.51 -29.89
CA PRO A 26 3.51 -17.43 -28.74
C PRO A 26 4.82 -17.32 -27.94
N ALA A 27 4.79 -16.51 -26.88
CA ALA A 27 5.83 -16.49 -25.87
C ALA A 27 5.78 -17.84 -25.14
N VAL A 28 6.88 -18.57 -25.23
CA VAL A 28 7.11 -19.83 -24.54
C VAL A 28 6.95 -19.55 -23.05
N ALA A 29 5.92 -20.13 -22.44
CA ALA A 29 5.58 -19.95 -21.05
C ALA A 29 6.62 -20.63 -20.14
N GLY A 30 7.67 -19.89 -19.78
CA GLY A 30 8.38 -20.09 -18.52
C GLY A 30 7.68 -19.23 -17.47
N ALA A 31 7.19 -19.83 -16.39
CA ALA A 31 6.63 -19.08 -15.28
C ALA A 31 7.64 -18.02 -14.79
N PRO A 32 7.21 -16.78 -14.50
CA PRO A 32 8.12 -15.78 -13.96
C PRO A 32 8.76 -16.31 -12.67
N PRO A 33 10.07 -16.07 -12.45
CA PRO A 33 10.74 -16.49 -11.23
C PRO A 33 10.00 -15.95 -10.00
N ASP A 34 9.87 -16.79 -8.97
CA ASP A 34 9.23 -16.40 -7.71
C ASP A 34 10.11 -15.38 -6.98
N GLN A 35 9.82 -14.10 -7.23
CA GLN A 35 10.57 -12.97 -6.66
C GLN A 35 10.48 -12.92 -5.14
N VAL A 36 9.40 -13.46 -4.55
CA VAL A 36 9.26 -13.53 -3.08
C VAL A 36 10.29 -14.50 -2.52
N ALA A 37 10.41 -15.68 -3.12
CA ALA A 37 11.41 -16.66 -2.72
C ALA A 37 12.85 -16.13 -2.89
N ILE A 38 13.13 -15.42 -3.99
CA ILE A 38 14.45 -14.80 -4.23
C ILE A 38 14.75 -13.74 -3.17
N ARG A 39 13.79 -12.86 -2.84
CA ARG A 39 13.96 -11.87 -1.76
C ARG A 39 14.27 -12.53 -0.42
N THR A 40 13.49 -13.53 -0.03
CA THR A 40 13.72 -14.25 1.23
C THR A 40 15.09 -14.93 1.24
N ALA A 41 15.54 -15.49 0.12
CA ALA A 41 16.88 -16.07 0.01
C ALA A 41 17.98 -15.01 0.17
N VAL A 42 17.83 -13.84 -0.46
CA VAL A 42 18.76 -12.71 -0.31
C VAL A 42 18.80 -12.22 1.14
N GLU A 43 17.64 -12.04 1.77
CA GLU A 43 17.53 -11.60 3.18
C GLU A 43 18.23 -12.58 4.12
N ASN A 44 17.97 -13.89 3.98
CA ASN A 44 18.61 -14.93 4.78
C ASN A 44 20.13 -14.94 4.57
N GLN A 45 20.59 -14.80 3.32
CA GLN A 45 22.02 -14.77 3.00
C GLN A 45 22.71 -13.54 3.58
N LEU A 46 22.05 -12.37 3.59
CA LEU A 46 22.56 -11.14 4.21
C LEU A 46 22.63 -11.24 5.74
N LEU A 47 21.63 -11.85 6.37
CA LEU A 47 21.64 -12.11 7.82
C LEU A 47 22.78 -13.06 8.20
N GLN A 48 22.95 -14.16 7.45
CA GLN A 48 24.04 -15.09 7.68
C GLN A 48 25.40 -14.42 7.49
N LEU A 49 25.56 -13.61 6.43
CA LEU A 49 26.80 -12.86 6.18
C LEU A 49 27.14 -11.92 7.33
N SER A 50 26.14 -11.20 7.88
CA SER A 50 26.34 -10.33 9.03
C SER A 50 26.79 -11.12 10.27
N GLN A 51 26.23 -12.31 10.49
CA GLN A 51 26.64 -13.17 11.60
C GLN A 51 28.07 -13.69 11.40
N ASP A 52 28.42 -14.15 10.20
CA ASP A 52 29.75 -14.65 9.89
C ASP A 52 30.82 -13.56 10.06
N LEU A 53 30.52 -12.32 9.66
CA LEU A 53 31.39 -11.16 9.90
C LEU A 53 31.60 -10.88 11.38
N TYR A 54 30.54 -10.95 12.18
CA TYR A 54 30.60 -10.75 13.63
C TYR A 54 31.40 -11.85 14.34
N GLU A 55 31.17 -13.13 14.00
CA GLU A 55 31.92 -14.26 14.56
C GLU A 55 33.39 -14.25 14.15
N MET A 56 33.69 -13.80 12.93
CA MET A 56 35.05 -13.59 12.46
C MET A 56 35.75 -12.49 13.28
N GLU A 57 35.08 -11.37 13.55
CA GLU A 57 35.62 -10.29 14.40
C GLU A 57 35.96 -10.82 15.80
N ILE A 58 35.05 -11.57 16.44
CA ILE A 58 35.29 -12.19 17.74
C ILE A 58 36.49 -13.13 17.69
N SER A 59 36.54 -13.99 16.66
CA SER A 59 37.60 -14.99 16.52
C SER A 59 38.96 -14.37 16.24
N ALA A 60 39.00 -13.25 15.52
CA ALA A 60 40.22 -12.47 15.28
C ALA A 60 40.69 -11.72 16.53
N GLY A 61 39.78 -11.22 17.36
CA GLY A 61 40.10 -10.56 18.63
C GLY A 61 40.52 -11.52 19.75
N HIS A 62 39.92 -12.72 19.78
CA HIS A 62 40.18 -13.74 20.79
C HIS A 62 40.25 -15.14 20.17
N VAL A 63 41.44 -15.53 19.71
CA VAL A 63 41.70 -16.87 19.21
C VAL A 63 41.67 -17.85 20.39
N LYS A 64 40.72 -18.79 20.36
CA LYS A 64 40.65 -19.89 21.33
C LYS A 64 41.59 -21.02 20.90
N GLU A 65 42.17 -21.72 21.87
CA GLU A 65 42.99 -22.91 21.62
C GLU A 65 42.17 -23.96 20.84
N ASN A 66 42.76 -24.53 19.79
CA ASN A 66 42.11 -25.39 18.77
C ASN A 66 41.15 -24.68 17.78
N ARG A 67 41.10 -23.34 17.71
CA ARG A 67 40.33 -22.57 16.70
C ARG A 67 41.17 -21.59 15.90
N GLU A 68 42.45 -21.90 15.72
CA GLU A 68 43.40 -21.04 14.99
C GLU A 68 43.03 -20.85 13.52
N THR A 69 42.37 -21.84 12.90
CA THR A 69 41.90 -21.78 11.50
C THR A 69 40.55 -21.08 11.34
N ALA A 70 39.84 -20.77 12.43
CA ALA A 70 38.46 -20.30 12.35
C ALA A 70 38.32 -19.01 11.52
N VAL A 71 39.29 -18.10 11.59
CA VAL A 71 39.30 -16.87 10.78
C VAL A 71 39.39 -17.18 9.29
N ALA A 72 40.21 -18.16 8.89
CA ALA A 72 40.33 -18.57 7.50
C ALA A 72 39.03 -19.23 7.01
N ASP A 73 38.41 -20.07 7.85
CA ASP A 73 37.15 -20.73 7.54
C ASP A 73 36.01 -19.71 7.35
N TYR A 74 35.90 -18.70 8.24
CA TYR A 74 34.91 -17.63 8.09
C TYR A 74 35.18 -16.77 6.85
N LEU A 75 36.43 -16.46 6.53
CA LEU A 75 36.77 -15.71 5.31
C LEU A 75 36.35 -16.46 4.04
N GLU A 76 36.54 -17.78 4.00
CA GLU A 76 36.07 -18.60 2.89
C GLU A 76 34.53 -18.58 2.78
N ASN A 77 33.83 -18.69 3.90
CA ASN A 77 32.37 -18.63 3.94
C ASN A 77 31.82 -17.26 3.50
N ILE A 78 32.45 -16.17 3.93
CA ILE A 78 32.12 -14.80 3.52
C ILE A 78 32.32 -14.65 2.00
N ASN A 79 33.43 -15.17 1.45
CA ASN A 79 33.67 -15.10 0.00
C ASN A 79 32.60 -15.89 -0.79
N LYS A 80 32.25 -17.10 -0.33
CA LYS A 80 31.15 -17.88 -0.92
C LYS A 80 29.82 -17.12 -0.84
N ALA A 81 29.55 -16.46 0.29
CA ALA A 81 28.35 -15.65 0.48
C ALA A 81 28.27 -14.48 -0.53
N PHE A 82 29.37 -13.77 -0.79
CA PHE A 82 29.40 -12.70 -1.80
C PHE A 82 29.15 -13.20 -3.22
N ILE A 83 29.72 -14.35 -3.60
CA ILE A 83 29.48 -14.98 -4.90
C ILE A 83 27.99 -15.35 -5.02
N ASN A 84 27.42 -15.96 -3.98
CA ASN A 84 26.00 -16.32 -3.96
C ASN A 84 25.09 -15.09 -4.05
N LEU A 85 25.39 -14.02 -3.31
CA LEU A 85 24.65 -12.77 -3.37
C LEU A 85 24.71 -12.13 -4.76
N SER A 86 25.86 -12.15 -5.43
CA SER A 86 25.99 -11.67 -6.81
C SER A 86 25.12 -12.46 -7.78
N ASN A 87 25.04 -13.78 -7.61
CA ASN A 87 24.19 -14.64 -8.45
C ASN A 87 22.70 -14.39 -8.21
N LEU A 88 22.29 -14.23 -6.94
CA LEU A 88 20.91 -13.90 -6.57
C LEU A 88 20.51 -12.50 -7.05
N ALA A 89 21.41 -11.51 -6.95
CA ALA A 89 21.17 -10.14 -7.41
C ALA A 89 20.85 -10.09 -8.92
N GLY A 90 21.51 -10.92 -9.74
CA GLY A 90 21.22 -11.01 -11.17
C GLY A 90 19.84 -11.60 -11.52
N GLN A 91 19.18 -12.27 -10.58
CA GLN A 91 17.85 -12.86 -10.77
C GLN A 91 16.72 -11.92 -10.27
N MET A 92 17.07 -10.90 -9.49
CA MET A 92 16.11 -9.96 -8.92
C MET A 92 15.70 -8.91 -9.96
N THR A 93 14.40 -8.76 -10.20
CA THR A 93 13.86 -7.77 -11.16
C THR A 93 13.41 -6.48 -10.49
N ASP A 94 13.49 -6.41 -9.16
CA ASP A 94 12.91 -5.31 -8.40
C ASP A 94 13.76 -4.05 -8.49
N SER A 95 13.10 -2.94 -8.80
CA SER A 95 13.73 -1.62 -8.84
C SER A 95 13.52 -0.88 -7.53
N VAL A 96 14.57 -0.23 -7.02
CA VAL A 96 14.51 0.64 -5.84
C VAL A 96 14.72 2.10 -6.26
N PRO A 97 13.80 3.03 -5.93
CA PRO A 97 14.01 4.45 -6.18
C PRO A 97 15.29 4.99 -5.55
N HIS A 98 16.03 5.84 -6.28
CA HIS A 98 17.31 6.38 -5.81
C HIS A 98 17.21 7.12 -4.46
N GLN A 99 16.09 7.82 -4.23
CA GLN A 99 15.85 8.52 -2.96
C GLN A 99 15.83 7.58 -1.74
N ILE A 100 15.43 6.32 -1.92
CA ILE A 100 15.46 5.31 -0.85
C ILE A 100 16.92 4.94 -0.53
N ILE A 101 17.77 4.79 -1.55
CA ILE A 101 19.20 4.53 -1.39
C ILE A 101 19.86 5.69 -0.62
N GLU A 102 19.60 6.94 -1.03
CA GLU A 102 20.10 8.12 -0.32
C GLU A 102 19.64 8.19 1.14
N ASN A 103 18.42 7.73 1.44
CA ASN A 103 17.93 7.68 2.81
C ASN A 103 18.73 6.67 3.64
N VAL A 104 19.02 5.49 3.09
CA VAL A 104 19.85 4.47 3.75
C VAL A 104 21.25 5.00 4.01
N ASP A 105 21.89 5.61 2.99
CA ASP A 105 23.24 6.17 3.10
C ASP A 105 23.36 7.29 4.15
N ARG A 106 22.26 8.02 4.38
CA ARG A 106 22.17 9.10 5.38
C ARG A 106 21.61 8.64 6.72
N TYR A 107 21.53 7.32 6.97
CA TYR A 107 20.97 6.74 8.19
C TYR A 107 19.53 7.18 8.50
N LYS A 108 18.74 7.50 7.45
CA LYS A 108 17.32 7.82 7.55
C LYS A 108 16.48 6.58 7.28
N ASN A 109 15.31 6.52 7.92
CA ASN A 109 14.38 5.43 7.69
C ASN A 109 13.84 5.47 6.24
N PRO A 110 14.03 4.42 5.41
CA PRO A 110 13.56 4.39 4.03
C PRO A 110 12.04 4.47 3.90
N HIS A 111 11.27 4.06 4.94
CA HIS A 111 9.81 4.15 4.94
C HIS A 111 9.27 5.58 4.90
N VAL A 112 10.10 6.59 5.20
CA VAL A 112 9.73 8.00 5.06
C VAL A 112 9.37 8.33 3.61
N TYR A 113 10.13 7.80 2.65
CA TYR A 113 9.86 8.00 1.22
C TYR A 113 8.48 7.44 0.85
N THR A 114 8.19 6.21 1.26
CA THR A 114 6.92 5.55 0.99
C THR A 114 5.76 6.33 1.59
N ARG A 115 5.87 6.72 2.86
CA ARG A 115 4.85 7.54 3.53
C ARG A 115 4.60 8.86 2.79
N GLN A 116 5.65 9.60 2.47
CA GLN A 116 5.53 10.88 1.79
C GLN A 116 4.92 10.74 0.39
N THR A 117 5.30 9.70 -0.35
CA THR A 117 4.77 9.42 -1.68
C THR A 117 3.28 9.09 -1.62
N ILE A 118 2.87 8.23 -0.69
CA ILE A 118 1.45 7.89 -0.50
C ILE A 118 0.64 9.12 -0.05
N THR A 119 1.13 9.88 0.94
CA THR A 119 0.44 11.08 1.41
C THR A 119 0.28 12.12 0.30
N ARG A 120 1.33 12.32 -0.50
CA ARG A 120 1.30 13.23 -1.64
C ARG A 120 0.31 12.76 -2.71
N ALA A 121 0.38 11.49 -3.11
CA ALA A 121 -0.53 10.92 -4.11
C ALA A 121 -2.00 11.03 -3.66
N THR A 122 -2.29 10.74 -2.39
CA THR A 122 -3.64 10.91 -1.83
C THR A 122 -4.09 12.36 -1.86
N GLY A 123 -3.24 13.30 -1.45
CA GLY A 123 -3.54 14.73 -1.49
C GLY A 123 -3.79 15.24 -2.92
N GLU A 124 -2.94 14.84 -3.86
CA GLU A 124 -3.09 15.18 -5.29
C GLU A 124 -4.38 14.59 -5.88
N ASN A 125 -4.72 13.35 -5.56
CA ASN A 125 -5.96 12.70 -5.99
C ASN A 125 -7.21 13.39 -5.43
N GLN A 126 -7.21 13.73 -4.13
CA GLN A 126 -8.32 14.45 -3.50
C GLN A 126 -8.46 15.86 -4.06
N TYR A 127 -7.33 16.55 -4.28
CA TYR A 127 -7.32 17.87 -4.90
C TYR A 127 -7.88 17.82 -6.33
N ALA A 128 -7.44 16.85 -7.14
CA ALA A 128 -7.95 16.66 -8.49
C ALA A 128 -9.46 16.36 -8.51
N LEU A 129 -9.92 15.46 -7.63
CA LEU A 129 -11.34 15.17 -7.46
C LEU A 129 -12.14 16.41 -7.08
N GLY A 130 -11.66 17.19 -6.11
CA GLY A 130 -12.29 18.44 -5.69
C GLY A 130 -12.42 19.46 -6.83
N ARG A 131 -11.41 19.57 -7.71
CA ARG A 131 -11.49 20.42 -8.91
C ARG A 131 -12.54 19.94 -9.90
N VAL A 132 -12.63 18.63 -10.14
CA VAL A 132 -13.64 18.06 -11.05
C VAL A 132 -15.05 18.32 -10.51
N LEU A 133 -15.29 18.08 -9.22
CA LEU A 133 -16.58 18.33 -8.57
C LEU A 133 -16.94 19.83 -8.57
N GLY A 134 -15.97 20.71 -8.32
CA GLY A 134 -16.18 22.15 -8.38
C GLY A 134 -16.56 22.63 -9.78
N LEU A 135 -15.88 22.13 -10.82
CA LEU A 135 -16.22 22.43 -12.21
C LEU A 135 -17.60 21.89 -12.59
N GLU A 136 -17.97 20.70 -12.10
CA GLU A 136 -19.29 20.14 -12.33
C GLU A 136 -20.38 21.00 -11.68
N SER A 137 -20.18 21.42 -10.42
CA SER A 137 -21.10 22.31 -9.72
C SER A 137 -21.26 23.65 -10.43
N PHE A 138 -20.14 24.27 -10.84
CA PHE A 138 -20.18 25.52 -11.61
C PHE A 138 -20.94 25.37 -12.92
N ARG A 139 -20.72 24.27 -13.64
CA ARG A 139 -21.45 23.98 -14.88
C ARG A 139 -22.96 23.82 -14.65
N ARG A 140 -23.37 23.14 -13.56
CA ARG A 140 -24.79 23.02 -13.20
C ARG A 140 -25.41 24.37 -12.93
N GLN A 141 -24.79 25.18 -12.07
CA GLN A 141 -25.28 26.52 -11.73
C GLN A 141 -25.37 27.44 -12.95
N LEU A 142 -24.38 27.39 -13.84
CA LEU A 142 -24.40 28.16 -15.09
C LEU A 142 -25.55 27.70 -16.00
N ASN A 143 -25.77 26.40 -16.11
CA ASN A 143 -26.85 25.82 -16.91
C ASN A 143 -28.23 26.25 -16.37
N ASP A 144 -28.42 26.22 -15.05
CA ASP A 144 -29.64 26.65 -14.37
C ASP A 144 -29.88 28.17 -14.51
N ALA A 145 -28.81 28.97 -14.43
CA ALA A 145 -28.89 30.41 -14.63
C ALA A 145 -29.26 30.77 -16.08
N ILE A 146 -28.69 30.08 -17.08
CA ILE A 146 -29.01 30.31 -18.49
C ILE A 146 -30.44 29.90 -18.79
N SER A 147 -30.89 28.73 -18.32
CA SER A 147 -32.26 28.26 -18.54
C SER A 147 -33.30 29.19 -17.92
N SER A 148 -33.02 29.78 -16.76
CA SER A 148 -33.92 30.74 -16.11
C SER A 148 -33.95 32.12 -16.80
N ASN A 149 -32.83 32.61 -17.33
CA ASN A 149 -32.75 33.97 -17.90
C ASN A 149 -32.99 34.00 -19.41
N PHE A 150 -32.75 32.90 -20.12
CA PHE A 150 -32.85 32.80 -21.57
C PHE A 150 -33.59 31.52 -22.00
N PRO A 151 -34.90 31.41 -21.74
CA PRO A 151 -35.67 30.20 -22.01
C PRO A 151 -35.80 29.84 -23.50
N GLU A 152 -35.60 30.80 -24.41
CA GLU A 152 -35.67 30.58 -25.86
C GLU A 152 -34.42 29.90 -26.43
N ILE A 153 -33.31 29.81 -25.67
CA ILE A 153 -32.06 29.23 -26.14
C ILE A 153 -32.03 27.73 -25.80
N PRO A 154 -32.05 26.82 -26.79
CA PRO A 154 -31.94 25.39 -26.52
C PRO A 154 -30.53 25.06 -26.04
N LEU A 155 -30.43 24.56 -24.81
CA LEU A 155 -29.16 24.14 -24.23
C LEU A 155 -28.74 22.77 -24.80
N PRO A 156 -27.46 22.58 -25.18
CA PRO A 156 -26.98 21.32 -25.73
C PRO A 156 -27.09 20.18 -24.71
N GLU A 157 -27.40 18.98 -25.19
CA GLU A 157 -27.49 17.78 -24.35
C GLU A 157 -26.15 17.47 -23.67
N ARG A 158 -26.23 17.17 -22.37
CA ARG A 158 -25.07 16.77 -21.57
C ARG A 158 -24.62 15.38 -22.03
N ARG A 159 -23.51 15.31 -22.78
CA ARG A 159 -22.90 14.04 -23.22
C ARG A 159 -22.51 13.09 -22.08
N HIS A 160 -22.34 13.61 -20.86
CA HIS A 160 -21.96 12.84 -19.67
C HIS A 160 -22.73 13.38 -18.46
N GLN A 161 -24.01 13.05 -18.32
CA GLN A 161 -24.63 13.10 -17.00
C GLN A 161 -24.11 11.91 -16.20
N PRO A 162 -23.69 12.11 -14.93
CA PRO A 162 -23.59 10.97 -14.03
C PRO A 162 -24.97 10.32 -13.99
N VAL A 163 -25.03 9.03 -14.34
CA VAL A 163 -26.25 8.23 -14.28
C VAL A 163 -26.86 8.44 -12.90
N LYS A 164 -28.06 9.01 -12.85
CA LYS A 164 -28.85 9.02 -11.62
C LYS A 164 -29.07 7.55 -11.28
N SER A 165 -28.46 7.07 -10.20
CA SER A 165 -28.78 5.78 -9.61
C SER A 165 -30.21 5.89 -9.07
N SER A 166 -31.18 5.64 -9.94
CA SER A 166 -32.59 5.48 -9.60
C SER A 166 -32.76 4.15 -8.87
N GLN A 167 -32.45 4.14 -7.57
CA GLN A 167 -32.98 3.19 -6.60
C GLN A 167 -33.26 3.96 -5.30
N GLU A 168 -34.26 4.83 -5.36
CA GLU A 168 -35.12 5.10 -4.21
C GLU A 168 -36.44 4.39 -4.56
N GLU A 169 -36.52 3.11 -4.20
CA GLU A 169 -37.81 2.43 -4.11
C GLU A 169 -38.58 3.01 -2.91
N ASP A 170 -39.81 3.35 -3.21
CA ASP A 170 -40.88 3.82 -2.35
C ASP A 170 -41.07 2.92 -1.12
N VAL A 171 -40.63 3.38 0.05
CA VAL A 171 -40.96 2.77 1.35
C VAL A 171 -41.83 3.76 2.14
N PRO A 172 -43.06 3.38 2.54
CA PRO A 172 -43.92 4.25 3.32
C PRO A 172 -43.29 4.61 4.66
N GLN A 173 -43.35 5.90 4.96
CA GLN A 173 -42.87 6.55 6.17
C GLN A 173 -43.72 6.15 7.39
N GLU A 174 -43.15 5.38 8.33
CA GLU A 174 -43.52 5.45 9.75
C GLU A 174 -42.31 5.86 10.59
N GLY A 175 -42.57 6.73 11.56
CA GLY A 175 -41.60 7.64 12.17
C GLY A 175 -40.55 7.01 13.09
N GLY A 176 -39.43 7.70 13.22
CA GLY A 176 -38.39 7.35 14.18
C GLY A 176 -37.09 8.13 13.93
N SER A 177 -36.96 9.30 14.54
CA SER A 177 -35.69 10.03 14.65
C SER A 177 -34.64 9.17 15.35
N THR A 178 -33.45 9.00 14.75
CA THR A 178 -32.19 8.77 15.50
C THR A 178 -30.99 8.96 14.58
N MET A 179 -30.13 9.92 14.93
CA MET A 179 -28.77 10.02 14.40
C MET A 179 -27.89 8.90 15.01
N ALA A 180 -27.01 8.29 14.20
CA ALA A 180 -25.62 7.93 14.53
C ALA A 180 -25.12 6.79 13.61
N ASN A 181 -24.32 7.11 12.59
CA ASN A 181 -23.53 6.10 11.90
C ASN A 181 -22.23 5.85 12.69
N GLY A 182 -22.35 5.06 13.75
CA GLY A 182 -21.23 4.37 14.40
C GLY A 182 -21.12 2.96 13.84
N TYR A 183 -19.94 2.60 13.32
CA TYR A 183 -19.64 1.25 12.87
C TYR A 183 -19.73 0.27 14.04
N SER A 184 -20.68 -0.67 14.01
CA SER A 184 -20.76 -1.81 14.93
C SER A 184 -20.37 -3.10 14.20
N VAL A 185 -19.24 -3.66 14.65
CA VAL A 185 -18.70 -4.97 14.27
C VAL A 185 -19.62 -6.05 14.84
N LYS A 186 -20.06 -6.99 13.99
CA LYS A 186 -20.78 -8.20 14.41
C LYS A 186 -19.79 -9.18 15.03
N ILE A 187 -19.98 -9.49 16.31
CA ILE A 187 -19.44 -10.68 16.96
C ILE A 187 -20.62 -11.65 17.05
N GLU A 188 -20.50 -12.79 16.37
CA GLU A 188 -21.46 -13.89 16.45
C GLU A 188 -21.17 -14.70 17.72
N ASP A 189 -22.07 -14.61 18.70
CA ASP A 189 -22.17 -15.59 19.79
C ASP A 189 -23.23 -16.63 19.40
N ASP A 190 -22.76 -17.86 19.17
CA ASP A 190 -23.58 -19.06 19.01
C ASP A 190 -23.87 -19.66 20.39
N ALA A 191 -25.14 -20.00 20.64
CA ALA A 191 -25.64 -20.38 21.95
C ALA A 191 -26.12 -21.83 21.99
N GLY A 192 -25.52 -22.61 22.90
CA GLY A 192 -26.20 -23.61 23.73
C GLY A 192 -25.73 -25.07 23.58
N PRO A 193 -26.17 -26.00 24.47
CA PRO A 193 -26.97 -25.82 25.69
C PRO A 193 -26.48 -26.62 26.94
N HIS A 194 -27.05 -26.22 28.10
CA HIS A 194 -27.36 -26.95 29.34
C HIS A 194 -26.76 -28.34 29.66
N ASP A 195 -26.14 -28.46 30.85
CA ASP A 195 -26.37 -29.50 31.89
C ASP A 195 -25.65 -29.05 33.18
N GLN A 196 -26.34 -28.53 34.21
CA GLN A 196 -26.87 -29.26 35.37
C GLN A 196 -25.82 -30.11 36.12
N TYR A 197 -25.33 -29.63 37.26
CA TYR A 197 -25.12 -30.33 38.55
C TYR A 197 -24.15 -29.56 39.48
N GLY A 198 -24.56 -29.34 40.74
CA GLY A 198 -23.64 -29.17 41.87
C GLY A 198 -23.60 -27.80 42.57
N GLN A 199 -24.63 -27.48 43.36
CA GLN A 199 -24.54 -26.47 44.42
C GLN A 199 -23.82 -27.01 45.66
N SER A 200 -23.07 -26.12 46.35
CA SER A 200 -22.87 -26.06 47.81
C SER A 200 -21.84 -27.07 48.40
N ILE A 201 -21.00 -26.82 49.41
CA ILE A 201 -20.96 -25.84 50.51
C ILE A 201 -19.48 -25.64 50.93
N VAL A 202 -19.13 -24.43 51.36
CA VAL A 202 -17.96 -24.09 52.19
C VAL A 202 -18.17 -24.58 53.63
N ASN A 203 -17.18 -25.24 54.23
CA ASN A 203 -16.78 -25.26 55.67
C ASN A 203 -15.74 -26.39 55.81
N GLY A 204 -14.53 -26.21 56.32
CA GLY A 204 -14.17 -25.49 57.54
C GLY A 204 -14.26 -26.46 58.72
N MET A 205 -13.20 -27.25 58.98
CA MET A 205 -12.93 -27.87 60.28
C MET A 205 -11.48 -28.39 60.36
N SER A 206 -10.72 -27.81 61.30
CA SER A 206 -9.51 -28.40 61.86
C SER A 206 -9.88 -29.41 62.95
N SER A 207 -9.00 -30.40 63.10
CA SER A 207 -8.93 -31.48 64.12
C SER A 207 -9.78 -32.72 63.83
#